data_AF-A0A2I2FPE5-F1
#
_entry.id   AF-A0A2I2FPE5-F1
#
_cell.length_a   1.000
_cell.length_b   1.000
_cell.length_c   1.000
_cell.angle_alpha   90.00
_cell.angle_beta   90.00
_cell.angle_gamma   90.00
#
_symmetry.space_group_name_H-M   'P 1'
#
loop_
_entity.id
_entity.type
_entity.pdbx_description
1 polymer ?
#
loop_
_entity_poly.entity_id
_entity_poly.type
_entity_poly.pdbx_seq_one_letter_code
_entity_poly.pdbx_strand_id
1 'polypeptide(L)'
;MCKPLIRQRFHKYKTLESPSKTANALRAGYEALDLLYSASQGDHKATSHITNLLSETEFARQKQVEVQRARSARVPVKPLSKKEQKRKDAKEHEKRTLTRHPQATSILSRPRPIVKGKRRIPVLVNARGIPFLRIKKPQPKFLSDVIRSRLENRWKRIRRRERLHAELDMAKVEDHWDSLTTGVERASWGHEIKASLTDVNEKIYETDARAKSLARAMWEVVLAEREKAAEEQKHQSAGK
;
A
#
# COMPACT_ATOMS: atom_id res chain seq x y z
N MET A 1 -33.51 -4.30 8.47
CA MET A 1 -32.36 -3.45 8.83
C MET A 1 -32.24 -3.12 10.33
N CYS A 2 -33.26 -3.32 11.19
CA CYS A 2 -33.23 -2.89 12.60
C CYS A 2 -32.59 -3.87 13.60
N LYS A 3 -32.52 -5.17 13.29
CA LYS A 3 -31.94 -6.22 14.15
C LYS A 3 -30.51 -5.91 14.69
N PRO A 4 -29.54 -5.42 13.88
CA PRO A 4 -28.21 -5.10 14.39
C PRO A 4 -28.21 -3.94 15.40
N LEU A 5 -29.05 -2.91 15.21
CA LEU A 5 -29.15 -1.78 16.14
C LEU A 5 -29.71 -2.22 17.49
N ILE A 6 -30.75 -3.07 17.48
CA ILE A 6 -31.34 -3.63 18.69
C ILE A 6 -30.30 -4.44 19.45
N ARG A 7 -29.58 -5.34 18.77
CA ARG A 7 -28.50 -6.13 19.38
C ARG A 7 -27.42 -5.25 20.01
N GLN A 8 -26.99 -4.18 19.32
CA GLN A 8 -25.99 -3.25 19.84
C GLN A 8 -26.47 -2.57 21.15
N ARG A 9 -27.76 -2.21 21.24
CA ARG A 9 -28.33 -1.62 22.46
C ARG A 9 -28.34 -2.61 23.62
N PHE A 10 -28.75 -3.86 23.40
CA PHE A 10 -28.68 -4.91 24.43
C PHE A 10 -27.23 -5.21 24.87
N HIS A 11 -26.27 -5.23 23.92
CA HIS A 11 -24.86 -5.41 24.26
C HIS A 11 -24.30 -4.26 25.12
N LYS A 12 -24.73 -3.02 24.86
CA LYS A 12 -24.31 -1.85 25.65
C LYS A 12 -24.68 -1.99 27.13
N TYR A 13 -25.81 -2.63 27.43
CA TYR A 13 -26.32 -2.78 28.80
C TYR A 13 -26.04 -4.17 29.41
N LYS A 14 -25.22 -5.01 28.75
CA LYS A 14 -24.90 -6.38 29.20
C LYS A 14 -24.19 -6.43 30.57
N THR A 15 -23.42 -5.41 30.91
CA THR A 15 -22.64 -5.32 32.15
C THR A 15 -23.39 -4.60 33.27
N LEU A 16 -24.71 -4.41 33.14
CA LEU A 16 -25.51 -3.84 34.23
C LEU A 16 -25.76 -4.90 35.30
N GLU A 17 -25.11 -4.73 36.46
CA GLU A 17 -25.25 -5.66 37.60
C GLU A 17 -26.33 -5.24 38.59
N SER A 18 -26.78 -3.98 38.55
CA SER A 18 -27.77 -3.44 39.49
C SER A 18 -29.20 -3.82 39.08
N PRO A 19 -29.97 -4.51 39.94
CA PRO A 19 -31.33 -4.96 39.61
C PRO A 19 -32.28 -3.81 39.24
N SER A 20 -32.20 -2.68 39.94
CA SER A 20 -33.05 -1.51 39.67
C SER A 20 -32.73 -0.86 38.32
N LYS A 21 -31.45 -0.78 37.96
CA LYS A 21 -31.03 -0.25 36.64
C LYS A 21 -31.45 -1.18 35.51
N THR A 22 -31.35 -2.49 35.71
CA THR A 22 -31.82 -3.49 34.74
C THR A 22 -33.34 -3.40 34.56
N ALA A 23 -34.10 -3.31 35.65
CA ALA A 23 -35.55 -3.15 35.61
C ALA A 23 -35.97 -1.86 34.86
N ASN A 24 -35.34 -0.73 35.16
CA ASN A 24 -35.63 0.54 34.48
C ASN A 24 -35.25 0.52 33.00
N ALA A 25 -34.12 -0.10 32.64
CA ALA A 25 -33.69 -0.22 31.24
C ALA A 25 -34.63 -1.13 30.45
N LEU A 26 -35.09 -2.23 31.04
CA LEU A 26 -36.09 -3.11 30.43
C LEU A 26 -37.42 -2.38 30.26
N ARG A 27 -37.89 -1.68 31.30
CA ARG A 27 -39.13 -0.89 31.25
C ARG A 27 -39.12 0.12 30.10
N ALA A 28 -38.07 0.93 30.01
CA ALA A 28 -37.89 1.88 28.91
C ALA A 28 -37.82 1.18 27.53
N GLY A 29 -37.26 -0.03 27.47
CA GLY A 29 -37.23 -0.85 26.26
C GLY A 29 -38.62 -1.32 25.82
N TYR A 30 -39.45 -1.74 26.77
CA TYR A 30 -40.85 -2.12 26.51
C TYR A 30 -41.70 -0.91 26.11
N GLU A 31 -41.56 0.22 26.80
CA GLU A 31 -42.24 1.47 26.42
C GLU A 31 -41.89 1.90 24.98
N ALA A 32 -40.62 1.80 24.60
CA ALA A 32 -40.19 2.08 23.22
C ALA A 32 -40.77 1.08 22.20
N LEU A 33 -40.89 -0.20 22.57
CA LEU A 33 -41.52 -1.21 21.73
C LEU A 33 -43.01 -0.93 21.53
N ASP A 34 -43.72 -0.59 22.61
CA ASP A 34 -45.15 -0.26 22.59
C ASP A 34 -45.42 0.98 21.74
N LEU A 35 -44.57 2.02 21.85
CA LEU A 35 -44.65 3.20 21.00
C LEU A 35 -44.44 2.88 19.52
N LEU A 36 -43.45 2.05 19.19
CA LEU A 36 -43.20 1.62 17.81
C LEU A 36 -44.32 0.73 17.26
N TYR A 37 -44.89 -0.13 18.11
CA TYR A 37 -46.00 -1.00 17.75
C TYR A 37 -47.27 -0.17 17.47
N SER A 38 -47.63 0.76 18.35
CA SER A 38 -48.77 1.67 18.16
C SER A 38 -48.61 2.53 16.90
N ALA A 39 -47.38 3.02 16.64
CA ALA A 39 -47.08 3.74 15.40
C ALA A 39 -47.25 2.84 14.15
N SER A 40 -46.90 1.54 14.24
CA SER A 40 -47.09 0.59 13.13
C SER A 40 -48.56 0.27 12.85
N GLN A 41 -49.42 0.40 13.86
CA GLN A 41 -50.88 0.24 13.74
C GLN A 41 -51.58 1.51 13.19
N GLY A 42 -50.82 2.56 12.87
CA GLY A 42 -51.37 3.80 12.29
C GLY A 42 -51.75 4.88 13.31
N ASP A 43 -51.33 4.77 14.58
CA ASP A 43 -51.57 5.84 15.56
C ASP A 43 -50.75 7.10 15.23
N HIS A 44 -51.46 8.18 14.87
CA HIS A 44 -50.89 9.47 14.55
C HIS A 44 -50.21 10.15 15.75
N LYS A 45 -50.61 9.85 16.99
CA LYS A 45 -49.98 10.42 18.18
C LYS A 45 -48.61 9.80 18.43
N ALA A 46 -48.51 8.47 18.32
CA ALA A 46 -47.24 7.74 18.46
C ALA A 46 -46.22 8.16 17.39
N THR A 47 -46.65 8.31 16.13
CA THR A 47 -45.78 8.77 15.03
C THR A 47 -45.32 10.23 15.23
N SER A 48 -46.21 11.12 15.66
CA SER A 48 -45.86 12.51 16.01
C SER A 48 -44.87 12.58 17.17
N HIS A 49 -45.03 11.71 18.18
CA HIS A 49 -44.11 11.63 19.31
C HIS A 49 -42.70 11.17 18.87
N ILE A 50 -42.61 10.13 18.02
CA ILE A 50 -41.33 9.64 17.50
C ILE A 50 -40.63 10.70 16.65
N THR A 51 -41.37 11.41 15.79
CA THR A 51 -40.79 12.46 14.93
C THR A 51 -40.27 13.65 15.74
N ASN A 52 -40.98 14.05 16.79
CA ASN A 52 -40.50 15.07 17.73
C ASN A 52 -39.24 14.62 18.47
N LEU A 53 -39.21 13.37 18.96
CA LEU A 53 -38.03 12.85 19.64
C LEU A 53 -36.80 12.82 18.70
N LEU A 54 -37.00 12.44 17.44
CA LEU A 54 -35.93 12.47 16.44
C LEU A 54 -35.43 13.89 16.19
N SER A 55 -36.32 14.85 15.98
CA SER A 55 -35.92 16.25 15.74
C SER A 55 -35.19 16.86 16.94
N GLU A 56 -35.65 16.59 18.16
CA GLU A 56 -34.98 17.02 19.39
C GLU A 56 -33.58 16.41 19.53
N THR A 57 -33.42 15.11 19.24
CA THR A 57 -32.11 14.45 19.31
C THR A 57 -31.13 14.97 18.27
N GLU A 58 -31.60 15.26 17.06
CA GLU A 58 -30.78 15.86 16.01
C GLU A 58 -30.34 17.28 16.38
N PHE A 59 -31.27 18.10 16.88
CA PHE A 59 -30.96 19.44 17.36
C PHE A 59 -29.94 19.41 18.50
N ALA A 60 -30.12 18.52 19.49
CA ALA A 60 -29.17 18.35 20.59
C ALA A 60 -27.78 17.92 20.09
N ARG A 61 -27.71 17.01 19.11
CA ARG A 61 -26.45 16.57 18.49
C ARG A 61 -25.77 17.70 17.74
N GLN A 62 -26.50 18.49 16.96
CA GLN A 62 -25.96 19.64 16.23
C GLN A 62 -25.39 20.68 17.19
N LYS A 63 -26.15 21.04 18.23
CA LYS A 63 -25.70 21.94 19.29
C LYS A 63 -24.43 21.44 19.98
N GLN A 64 -24.34 20.13 20.27
CA GLN A 64 -23.12 19.54 20.84
C GLN A 64 -21.91 19.64 19.89
N VAL A 65 -22.11 19.37 18.60
CA VAL A 65 -21.05 19.50 17.59
C VAL A 65 -20.57 20.94 17.47
N GLU A 66 -21.49 21.92 17.47
CA GLU A 66 -21.16 23.34 17.45
C GLU A 66 -20.39 23.78 18.69
N VAL A 67 -20.84 23.37 19.88
CA VAL A 67 -20.12 23.63 21.13
C VAL A 67 -18.73 23.00 21.10
N GLN A 68 -18.59 21.78 20.58
CA GLN A 68 -17.30 21.12 20.45
C GLN A 68 -16.39 21.83 19.44
N ARG A 69 -16.93 22.29 18.30
CA ARG A 69 -16.20 23.10 17.31
C ARG A 69 -15.75 24.42 17.92
N ALA A 70 -16.62 25.15 18.59
CA ALA A 70 -16.30 26.40 19.27
C ALA A 70 -15.24 26.20 20.36
N ARG A 71 -15.32 25.11 21.14
CA ARG A 71 -14.28 24.73 22.10
C ARG A 71 -12.95 24.44 21.41
N SER A 72 -12.96 23.66 20.33
CA SER A 72 -11.73 23.32 19.59
C SER A 72 -11.08 24.53 18.91
N ALA A 73 -11.87 25.49 18.44
CA ALA A 73 -11.37 26.73 17.84
C ALA A 73 -10.71 27.66 18.88
N ARG A 74 -11.15 27.59 20.14
CA ARG A 74 -10.56 28.36 21.26
C ARG A 74 -9.27 27.73 21.80
N VAL A 75 -9.01 26.45 21.54
CA VAL A 75 -7.76 25.80 21.95
C VAL A 75 -6.67 26.17 20.95
N PRO A 76 -5.59 26.87 21.37
CA PRO A 76 -4.50 27.18 20.47
C PRO A 76 -3.90 25.88 19.92
N VAL A 77 -3.72 25.81 18.60
CA VAL A 77 -3.13 24.65 17.95
C VAL A 77 -1.71 24.48 18.48
N LYS A 78 -1.49 23.41 19.24
CA LYS A 78 -0.14 23.09 19.74
C LYS A 78 0.81 22.99 18.55
N PRO A 79 2.00 23.60 18.60
CA PRO A 79 2.99 23.41 17.55
C PRO A 79 3.25 21.91 17.39
N LEU A 80 3.29 21.45 16.13
CA LEU A 80 3.49 20.04 15.83
C LEU A 80 4.76 19.54 16.52
N SER A 81 4.68 18.37 17.14
CA SER A 81 5.88 17.73 17.67
C SER A 81 6.86 17.46 16.52
N LYS A 82 8.18 17.49 16.81
CA LYS A 82 9.22 17.18 15.81
C LYS A 82 8.95 15.87 15.06
N LYS A 83 8.39 14.87 15.76
CA LYS A 83 8.00 13.57 15.17
C LYS A 83 6.84 13.70 14.19
N GLU A 84 5.84 14.52 14.52
CA GLU A 84 4.68 14.77 13.67
C GLU A 84 5.05 15.58 12.44
N GLN A 85 5.92 16.58 12.60
CA GLN A 85 6.46 17.34 11.49
C GLN A 85 7.23 16.44 10.52
N LYS A 86 8.14 15.60 11.03
CA LYS A 86 8.85 14.61 10.21
C LYS A 86 7.89 13.66 9.47
N ARG A 87 6.79 13.25 10.10
CA ARG A 87 5.76 12.41 9.47
C ARG A 87 5.03 13.17 8.36
N LYS A 88 4.69 14.44 8.59
CA LYS A 88 4.06 15.31 7.59
C LYS A 88 4.99 15.52 6.40
N ASP A 89 6.25 15.86 6.64
CA ASP A 89 7.25 16.06 5.59
C ASP A 89 7.47 14.79 4.77
N ALA A 90 7.49 13.62 5.41
CA ALA A 90 7.57 12.34 4.72
C ALA A 90 6.36 12.10 3.81
N LYS A 91 5.14 12.40 4.29
CA LYS A 91 3.91 12.28 3.51
C LYS A 91 3.86 13.27 2.34
N GLU A 92 4.34 14.49 2.55
CA GLU A 92 4.45 15.48 1.47
C GLU A 92 5.50 15.09 0.43
N HIS A 93 6.66 14.59 0.87
CA HIS A 93 7.67 14.07 -0.04
C HIS A 93 7.14 12.89 -0.86
N GLU A 94 6.41 11.97 -0.24
CA GLU A 94 5.76 10.87 -0.93
C GLU A 94 4.85 11.40 -2.04
N LYS A 95 3.93 12.32 -1.71
CA LYS A 95 3.02 12.95 -2.69
C LYS A 95 3.76 13.62 -3.84
N ARG A 96 4.80 14.41 -3.55
CA ARG A 96 5.60 15.13 -4.55
C ARG A 96 6.39 14.20 -5.46
N THR A 97 6.69 12.99 -5.01
CA THR A 97 7.52 12.02 -5.74
C THR A 97 6.74 10.82 -6.25
N LEU A 98 5.41 10.89 -6.27
CA LEU A 98 4.53 9.86 -6.85
C LEU A 98 4.82 9.63 -8.32
N THR A 99 5.11 10.70 -9.06
CA THR A 99 5.45 10.65 -10.48
C THR A 99 6.90 11.05 -10.72
N ARG A 100 7.46 10.61 -11.85
CA ARG A 100 8.76 11.08 -12.30
C ARG A 100 8.62 12.56 -12.70
N HIS A 101 9.55 13.39 -12.24
CA HIS A 101 9.58 14.80 -12.64
C HIS A 101 9.75 14.91 -14.17
N PRO A 102 9.01 15.78 -14.87
CA PRO A 102 9.07 15.89 -16.33
C PRO A 102 10.49 16.14 -16.87
N GLN A 103 11.25 16.98 -16.17
CA GLN A 103 12.63 17.34 -16.53
C GLN A 103 13.70 16.42 -15.89
N ALA A 104 13.35 15.18 -15.53
CA ALA A 104 14.30 14.26 -14.91
C ALA A 104 15.24 13.62 -15.95
N THR A 105 16.50 14.06 -15.99
CA THR A 105 17.56 13.43 -16.78
C THR A 105 17.80 11.97 -16.36
N SER A 106 18.34 11.17 -17.28
CA SER A 106 18.75 9.80 -16.97
C SER A 106 19.77 9.77 -15.83
N ILE A 107 19.75 8.72 -15.02
CA ILE A 107 20.74 8.55 -13.96
C ILE A 107 22.13 8.26 -14.53
N LEU A 108 22.18 7.66 -15.72
CA LEU A 108 23.41 7.29 -16.41
C LEU A 108 24.12 8.48 -17.05
N SER A 109 23.45 9.64 -17.20
CA SER A 109 24.07 10.87 -17.71
C SER A 109 24.88 11.62 -16.64
N ARG A 110 25.16 10.97 -15.51
CA ARG A 110 26.05 11.48 -14.46
C ARG A 110 27.49 11.08 -14.80
N PRO A 111 28.51 11.81 -14.33
CA PRO A 111 28.47 12.87 -13.31
C PRO A 111 27.97 14.23 -13.82
N ARG A 112 27.28 15.00 -12.96
CA ARG A 112 26.85 16.37 -13.32
C ARG A 112 28.08 17.29 -13.54
N PRO A 113 28.06 18.21 -14.52
CA PRO A 113 29.19 19.10 -14.75
C PRO A 113 29.35 20.10 -13.59
N ILE A 114 28.27 20.77 -13.18
CA ILE A 114 28.28 21.77 -12.12
C ILE A 114 27.36 21.31 -10.99
N VAL A 115 27.84 21.40 -9.74
CA VAL A 115 27.06 21.07 -8.54
C VAL A 115 27.11 22.26 -7.58
N LYS A 116 25.96 22.60 -6.99
CA LYS A 116 25.89 23.60 -5.91
C LYS A 116 26.32 22.94 -4.58
N GLY A 117 27.43 23.38 -4.01
CA GLY A 117 27.98 22.86 -2.75
C GLY A 117 28.75 21.54 -2.92
N LYS A 118 28.90 20.77 -1.83
CA LYS A 118 29.67 19.52 -1.85
C LYS A 118 29.00 18.45 -2.73
N ARG A 119 29.73 17.93 -3.72
CA ARG A 119 29.26 16.81 -4.56
C ARG A 119 28.94 15.59 -3.71
N ARG A 120 27.68 15.15 -3.81
CA ARG A 120 27.18 13.96 -3.11
C ARG A 120 27.19 12.76 -4.06
N ILE A 121 28.09 11.84 -3.79
CA ILE A 121 28.25 10.61 -4.56
C ILE A 121 27.03 9.68 -4.31
N PRO A 122 26.32 9.24 -5.36
CA PRO A 122 25.24 8.26 -5.22
C PRO A 122 25.76 6.91 -4.70
N VAL A 123 24.93 6.18 -3.96
CA VAL A 123 25.27 4.84 -3.47
C VAL A 123 24.61 3.80 -4.36
N LEU A 124 25.38 2.90 -4.95
CA LEU A 124 24.84 1.72 -5.65
C LEU A 124 24.21 0.76 -4.64
N VAL A 125 22.93 0.46 -4.84
CA VAL A 125 22.15 -0.44 -3.99
C VAL A 125 21.53 -1.52 -4.86
N ASN A 126 21.51 -2.76 -4.37
CA ASN A 126 20.80 -3.86 -4.99
C ASN A 126 19.54 -4.21 -4.18
N ALA A 127 18.37 -4.14 -4.81
CA ALA A 127 17.10 -4.62 -4.24
C ALA A 127 16.74 -5.97 -4.86
N ARG A 128 17.21 -7.07 -4.25
CA ARG A 128 16.90 -8.46 -4.67
C ARG A 128 17.03 -8.72 -6.18
N GLY A 129 18.13 -8.23 -6.78
CA GLY A 129 18.43 -8.38 -8.21
C GLY A 129 18.15 -7.13 -9.05
N ILE A 130 17.55 -6.08 -8.46
CA ILE A 130 17.33 -4.81 -9.15
C ILE A 130 18.35 -3.78 -8.66
N PRO A 131 19.37 -3.42 -9.46
CA PRO A 131 20.31 -2.37 -9.11
C PRO A 131 19.69 -0.98 -9.32
N PHE A 132 19.97 -0.06 -8.40
CA PHE A 132 19.66 1.35 -8.57
C PHE A 132 20.63 2.23 -7.79
N LEU A 133 20.81 3.47 -8.25
CA LEU A 133 21.60 4.47 -7.55
C LEU A 133 20.72 5.27 -6.59
N ARG A 134 21.07 5.23 -5.30
CA ARG A 134 20.40 6.00 -4.26
C ARG A 134 21.12 7.33 -4.03
N ILE A 135 20.50 8.41 -4.49
CA ILE A 135 21.05 9.78 -4.37
C ILE A 135 20.82 10.36 -2.96
N LYS A 136 19.58 10.32 -2.46
CA LYS A 136 19.17 10.92 -1.17
C LYS A 136 18.12 10.04 -0.47
N LYS A 137 17.99 10.18 0.85
CA LYS A 137 16.87 9.68 1.65
C LYS A 137 15.94 10.84 2.03
N PRO A 138 14.61 10.65 2.09
CA PRO A 138 13.86 9.45 1.69
C PRO A 138 13.93 9.18 0.17
N GLN A 139 13.72 7.91 -0.23
CA GLN A 139 13.71 7.52 -1.64
C GLN A 139 12.46 8.08 -2.33
N PRO A 140 12.54 8.52 -3.61
CA PRO A 140 11.35 8.91 -4.38
C PRO A 140 10.35 7.77 -4.46
N LYS A 141 9.06 8.06 -4.20
CA LYS A 141 7.99 7.07 -4.14
C LYS A 141 7.83 6.30 -5.45
N PHE A 142 7.84 7.02 -6.59
CA PHE A 142 7.84 6.43 -7.94
C PHE A 142 8.90 5.34 -8.12
N LEU A 143 10.14 5.61 -7.67
CA LEU A 143 11.24 4.65 -7.81
C LEU A 143 11.00 3.39 -6.95
N SER A 144 10.54 3.58 -5.72
CA SER A 144 10.18 2.44 -4.85
C SER A 144 9.05 1.60 -5.44
N ASP A 145 8.06 2.23 -6.08
CA ASP A 145 6.93 1.53 -6.71
C ASP A 145 7.35 0.77 -7.98
N VAL A 146 8.21 1.35 -8.81
CA VAL A 146 8.82 0.65 -9.96
C VAL A 146 9.63 -0.57 -9.51
N ILE A 147 10.45 -0.43 -8.47
CA ILE A 147 11.21 -1.56 -7.91
C ILE A 147 10.24 -2.64 -7.43
N ARG A 148 9.18 -2.28 -6.69
CA ARG A 148 8.19 -3.25 -6.22
C ARG A 148 7.50 -3.97 -7.37
N SER A 149 7.05 -3.25 -8.40
CA SER A 149 6.42 -3.83 -9.58
C SER A 149 7.33 -4.81 -10.31
N ARG A 150 8.62 -4.48 -10.47
CA ARG A 150 9.60 -5.38 -11.08
C ARG A 150 9.85 -6.63 -10.23
N LEU A 151 9.94 -6.50 -8.90
CA LEU A 151 10.07 -7.64 -7.99
C LEU A 151 8.84 -8.56 -8.04
N GLU A 152 7.64 -7.97 -8.06
CA GLU A 152 6.37 -8.69 -8.21
C GLU A 152 6.35 -9.50 -9.52
N ASN A 153 6.73 -8.87 -10.63
CA ASN A 153 6.79 -9.54 -11.94
C ASN A 153 7.81 -10.69 -11.96
N ARG A 154 8.99 -10.49 -11.33
CA ARG A 154 9.99 -11.55 -11.19
C ARG A 154 9.44 -12.71 -10.35
N TRP A 155 8.76 -12.41 -9.24
CA TRP A 155 8.13 -13.42 -8.39
C TRP A 155 7.04 -14.21 -9.12
N LYS A 156 6.22 -13.55 -9.94
CA LYS A 156 5.24 -14.23 -10.81
C LYS A 156 5.91 -15.20 -11.77
N ARG A 157 7.05 -14.83 -12.37
CA ARG A 157 7.82 -15.74 -13.25
C ARG A 157 8.38 -16.93 -12.49
N ILE A 158 8.94 -16.73 -11.30
CA ILE A 158 9.45 -17.83 -10.45
C ILE A 158 8.33 -18.80 -10.10
N ARG A 159 7.18 -18.30 -9.63
CA ARG A 159 6.01 -19.14 -9.35
C ARG A 159 5.52 -19.88 -10.57
N ARG A 160 5.49 -19.23 -11.75
CA ARG A 160 5.14 -19.89 -13.01
C ARG A 160 6.12 -21.01 -13.34
N ARG A 161 7.42 -20.78 -13.20
CA ARG A 161 8.47 -21.80 -13.42
C ARG A 161 8.27 -23.00 -12.49
N GLU A 162 8.07 -22.76 -11.20
CA GLU A 162 7.83 -23.82 -10.20
C GLU A 162 6.58 -24.63 -10.51
N ARG A 163 5.49 -23.95 -10.91
CA ARG A 163 4.26 -24.61 -11.37
C ARG A 163 4.50 -25.47 -12.62
N LEU A 164 5.17 -24.93 -13.64
CA LEU A 164 5.47 -25.65 -14.88
C LEU A 164 6.36 -26.87 -14.64
N HIS A 165 7.28 -26.81 -13.66
CA HIS A 165 8.06 -27.99 -13.27
C HIS A 165 7.17 -29.12 -12.74
N ALA A 166 6.21 -28.81 -11.86
CA ALA A 166 5.27 -29.81 -11.36
C ALA A 166 4.34 -30.33 -12.47
N GLU A 167 3.88 -29.45 -13.37
CA GLU A 167 3.04 -29.82 -14.51
C GLU A 167 3.80 -30.69 -15.52
N LEU A 168 5.10 -30.48 -15.71
CA LEU A 168 5.92 -31.28 -16.62
C LEU A 168 5.97 -32.75 -16.21
N ASP A 169 6.03 -33.03 -14.91
CA ASP A 169 6.08 -34.41 -14.43
C ASP A 169 4.73 -35.11 -14.60
N MET A 170 3.61 -34.40 -14.39
CA MET A 170 2.26 -34.91 -14.71
C MET A 170 2.09 -35.14 -16.21
N ALA A 171 2.56 -34.21 -17.04
CA ALA A 171 2.41 -34.31 -18.49
C ALA A 171 3.20 -35.47 -19.12
N LYS A 172 4.35 -35.83 -18.55
CA LYS A 172 5.07 -37.05 -18.97
C LYS A 172 4.27 -38.33 -18.67
N VAL A 173 3.52 -38.34 -17.56
CA VAL A 173 2.65 -39.47 -17.22
C VAL A 173 1.48 -39.53 -18.19
N GLU A 174 0.91 -38.38 -18.56
CA GLU A 174 -0.17 -38.31 -19.56
C GLU A 174 0.31 -38.76 -20.94
N ASP A 175 1.47 -38.27 -21.40
CA ASP A 175 2.10 -38.72 -22.65
C ASP A 175 2.31 -40.25 -22.66
N HIS A 176 2.66 -40.83 -21.51
CA HIS A 176 2.79 -42.28 -21.37
C HIS A 176 1.44 -43.00 -21.45
N TRP A 177 0.40 -42.42 -20.84
CA TRP A 177 -0.96 -42.94 -20.93
C TRP A 177 -1.51 -42.89 -22.36
N ASP A 178 -1.37 -41.76 -23.06
CA ASP A 178 -1.79 -41.60 -24.45
C ASP A 178 -1.12 -42.64 -25.37
N SER A 179 0.16 -42.94 -25.13
CA SER A 179 0.88 -43.98 -25.85
C SER A 179 0.31 -45.39 -25.61
N LEU A 180 -0.35 -45.65 -24.49
CA LEU A 180 -0.96 -46.95 -24.17
C LEU A 180 -2.39 -47.09 -24.69
N THR A 181 -3.14 -45.98 -24.76
CA THR A 181 -4.58 -45.98 -25.09
C THR A 181 -4.84 -45.65 -26.56
N THR A 182 -4.26 -44.58 -27.06
CA THR A 182 -4.62 -43.96 -28.36
C THR A 182 -3.52 -44.17 -29.41
N GLY A 183 -2.28 -44.45 -28.97
CA GLY A 183 -1.10 -44.61 -29.82
C GLY A 183 -0.22 -43.35 -29.81
N VAL A 184 0.68 -43.20 -30.80
CA VAL A 184 1.61 -42.05 -30.84
C VAL A 184 0.92 -40.84 -31.48
N GLU A 185 0.50 -39.89 -30.64
CA GLU A 185 0.05 -38.58 -31.10
C GLU A 185 1.21 -37.68 -31.55
N ARG A 186 0.95 -36.75 -32.48
CA ARG A 186 1.98 -35.82 -32.99
C ARG A 186 2.36 -34.73 -31.99
N ALA A 187 1.48 -34.41 -31.05
CA ALA A 187 1.69 -33.40 -30.03
C ALA A 187 1.86 -34.09 -28.67
N SER A 188 2.89 -33.70 -27.91
CA SER A 188 3.13 -34.20 -26.55
C SER A 188 2.86 -33.09 -25.55
N TRP A 189 2.12 -33.43 -24.50
CA TRP A 189 1.84 -32.55 -23.37
C TRP A 189 3.14 -32.07 -22.72
N GLY A 190 4.09 -32.99 -22.55
CA GLY A 190 5.41 -32.69 -21.99
C GLY A 190 6.23 -31.74 -22.86
N HIS A 191 6.10 -31.81 -24.18
CA HIS A 191 6.81 -30.92 -25.10
C HIS A 191 6.40 -29.45 -24.91
N GLU A 192 5.10 -29.17 -24.90
CA GLU A 192 4.57 -27.79 -24.77
C GLU A 192 4.92 -27.16 -23.41
N ILE A 193 4.85 -27.95 -22.34
CA ILE A 193 5.22 -27.49 -21.01
C ILE A 193 6.73 -27.25 -20.93
N LYS A 194 7.54 -28.12 -21.54
CA LYS A 194 9.00 -27.92 -21.62
C LYS A 194 9.35 -26.66 -22.41
N ALA A 195 8.69 -26.39 -23.53
CA ALA A 195 8.85 -25.17 -24.31
C ALA A 195 8.46 -23.91 -23.51
N SER A 196 7.36 -23.99 -22.76
CA SER A 196 6.95 -22.92 -21.84
C SER A 196 7.96 -22.69 -20.71
N LEU A 197 8.56 -23.75 -20.19
CA LEU A 197 9.56 -23.70 -19.13
C LEU A 197 10.86 -23.06 -19.63
N THR A 198 11.32 -23.41 -20.84
CA THR A 198 12.49 -22.80 -21.48
C THR A 198 12.26 -21.30 -21.69
N ASP A 199 11.09 -20.89 -22.22
CA ASP A 199 10.75 -19.48 -22.40
C ASP A 199 10.80 -18.69 -21.08
N VAL A 200 10.24 -19.24 -20.00
CA VAL A 200 10.27 -18.60 -18.68
C VAL A 200 11.70 -18.47 -18.14
N ASN A 201 12.52 -19.51 -18.30
CA ASN A 201 13.91 -19.51 -17.86
C ASN A 201 14.76 -18.51 -18.65
N GLU A 202 14.63 -18.46 -19.98
CA GLU A 202 15.28 -17.47 -20.83
C GLU A 202 14.89 -16.06 -20.42
N LYS A 203 13.59 -15.80 -20.23
CA LYS A 203 13.10 -14.51 -19.75
C LYS A 203 13.68 -14.10 -18.39
N ILE A 204 13.88 -15.05 -17.47
CA ILE A 204 14.54 -14.77 -16.17
C ILE A 204 16.01 -14.43 -16.41
N TYR A 205 16.73 -15.27 -17.17
CA TYR A 205 18.14 -15.09 -17.48
C TYR A 205 18.42 -13.75 -18.14
N GLU A 206 17.66 -13.39 -19.17
CA GLU A 206 17.79 -12.11 -19.85
C GLU A 206 17.56 -10.93 -18.91
N THR A 207 16.55 -11.01 -18.03
CA THR A 207 16.31 -9.92 -17.07
C THR A 207 17.45 -9.77 -16.08
N ASP A 208 18.02 -10.88 -15.60
CA ASP A 208 19.15 -10.86 -14.67
C ASP A 208 20.43 -10.38 -15.39
N ALA A 209 20.63 -10.73 -16.67
CA ALA A 209 21.74 -10.23 -17.49
C ALA A 209 21.64 -8.71 -17.73
N ARG A 210 20.46 -8.20 -18.09
CA ARG A 210 20.21 -6.76 -18.23
C ARG A 210 20.37 -6.02 -16.90
N ALA A 211 20.00 -6.63 -15.77
CA ALA A 211 20.26 -6.06 -14.46
C ALA A 211 21.76 -5.99 -14.16
N LYS A 212 22.53 -7.04 -14.47
CA LYS A 212 24.00 -7.03 -14.30
C LYS A 212 24.68 -5.94 -15.15
N SER A 213 24.30 -5.79 -16.42
CA SER A 213 24.87 -4.75 -17.28
C SER A 213 24.52 -3.35 -16.77
N LEU A 214 23.28 -3.14 -16.35
CA LEU A 214 22.85 -1.87 -15.74
C LEU A 214 23.61 -1.57 -14.44
N ALA A 215 23.87 -2.57 -13.60
CA ALA A 215 24.66 -2.40 -12.38
C ALA A 215 26.09 -1.93 -12.68
N ARG A 216 26.73 -2.49 -13.72
CA ARG A 216 28.07 -2.08 -14.16
C ARG A 216 28.09 -0.63 -14.64
N ALA A 217 27.16 -0.25 -15.52
CA ALA A 217 27.04 1.14 -15.98
C ALA A 217 26.78 2.13 -14.82
N MET A 218 25.96 1.73 -13.84
CA MET A 218 25.74 2.53 -12.63
C MET A 218 26.99 2.62 -11.75
N TRP A 219 27.83 1.59 -11.72
CA TRP A 219 29.08 1.60 -10.96
C TRP A 219 30.12 2.55 -11.58
N GLU A 220 30.25 2.54 -12.90
CA GLU A 220 31.10 3.48 -13.64
C GLU A 220 30.72 4.93 -13.33
N VAL A 221 29.42 5.23 -13.28
CA VAL A 221 28.92 6.54 -12.85
C VAL A 221 29.37 6.90 -11.43
N VAL A 222 29.39 5.94 -10.50
CA VAL A 222 29.83 6.18 -9.11
C VAL A 222 31.34 6.46 -9.06
N LEU A 223 32.14 5.76 -9.87
CA LEU A 223 33.57 6.01 -9.99
C LEU A 223 33.83 7.41 -10.56
N ALA A 224 33.17 7.78 -11.65
CA ALA A 224 33.30 9.10 -12.25
C ALA A 224 32.84 10.24 -11.32
N GLU A 225 31.77 10.03 -10.52
CA GLU A 225 31.35 11.00 -9.48
C GLU A 225 32.36 11.10 -8.33
N ARG A 226 33.12 10.04 -8.02
CA ARG A 226 34.19 10.06 -7.00
C ARG A 226 35.42 10.81 -7.48
N GLU A 227 35.83 10.60 -8.72
CA GLU A 227 36.95 11.30 -9.35
C GLU A 227 36.71 12.81 -9.36
N LYS A 228 35.57 13.26 -9.91
CA LYS A 228 35.20 14.68 -9.89
C LYS A 228 35.09 15.26 -8.49
N ALA A 229 34.59 14.48 -7.52
CA ALA A 229 34.51 14.93 -6.13
C ALA A 229 35.90 15.13 -5.51
N ALA A 230 36.91 14.35 -5.91
CA ALA A 230 38.29 14.50 -5.46
C ALA A 230 38.96 15.72 -6.10
N GLU A 231 38.74 15.96 -7.40
CA GLU A 231 39.20 17.16 -8.10
C GLU A 231 38.65 18.45 -7.46
N GLU A 232 37.32 18.50 -7.24
CA GLU A 232 36.67 19.64 -6.59
C GLU A 232 37.21 19.90 -5.17
N GLN A 233 37.55 18.85 -4.41
CA GLN A 233 38.16 18.99 -3.08
C GLN A 233 39.58 19.53 -3.16
N LYS A 234 40.39 19.07 -4.11
CA LYS A 234 41.75 19.60 -4.34
C LYS A 234 41.73 21.08 -4.71
N HIS A 235 40.83 21.49 -5.60
CA HIS A 235 40.66 22.91 -5.95
C HIS A 235 40.20 23.76 -4.76
N GLN A 236 39.30 23.23 -3.91
CA GLN A 236 38.87 23.94 -2.68
C GLN A 236 39.98 24.05 -1.63
N SER A 237 40.87 23.05 -1.53
CA SER A 237 42.03 23.13 -0.63
C SER A 237 43.15 24.02 -1.14
N ALA A 238 43.29 24.17 -2.46
CA ALA A 238 44.33 25.01 -3.07
C ALA A 238 43.96 26.50 -3.17
N GLY A 239 42.66 26.83 -3.09
CA GLY A 239 42.15 28.20 -3.08
C GLY A 239 41.96 28.81 -1.67
N LYS A 240 42.47 28.15 -0.63
CA LYS A 240 42.55 28.63 0.75
C LYS A 240 44.00 28.79 1.14
#